data_AF-A0A3P6NUQ7-F1
#
_entry.id   AF-A0A3P6NUQ7-F1
#
_cell.length_a   1.000
_cell.length_b   1.000
_cell.length_c   1.000
_cell.angle_alpha   90.00
_cell.angle_beta   90.00
_cell.angle_gamma   90.00
#
_symmetry.space_group_name_H-M   'P 1'
#
loop_
_entity.id
_entity.type
_entity.pdbx_description
1 polymer ?
#
loop_
_entity_poly.entity_id
_entity_poly.type
_entity_poly.pdbx_seq_one_letter_code
_entity_poly.pdbx_strand_id
1 'polypeptide(L)'
;MHRLPFFSDITSLGVSSTAEARRHSSAASRSYYYRLKLFPSKKSGKGIKLKLDRLAVAALFDRNNSILSCVFDVILAVSVAGLAGSLLTRSIFNGLSLILFAIVVAGTHPDAASPIHGFNWIVAYSRPVFFCLLGLIVLLIDVAWWDHGLAETVIAWEWNPYRLGSVASASVIEAIRDLMATLVLLLPIAFTLGLLPQVNTMLLHVMEQVEMHVFGGTACFSLISACIQLTKSLLAFALLSLLAHFAHRDHPHSTQNVIFSAFAAVAVSVSFFLSRYY
;
A
#
# COMPACT_ATOMS: atom_id res chain seq x y z
N MET A 1 33.18 -15.04 -28.36
CA MET A 1 32.55 -13.86 -28.99
C MET A 1 31.82 -14.30 -30.25
N HIS A 2 30.49 -14.41 -30.21
CA HIS A 2 29.67 -14.64 -31.40
C HIS A 2 28.55 -13.60 -31.38
N ARG A 3 28.66 -12.58 -32.24
CA ARG A 3 27.63 -11.56 -32.43
C ARG A 3 26.52 -12.16 -33.30
N LEU A 4 25.26 -12.01 -32.87
CA LEU A 4 24.09 -12.37 -33.67
C LEU A 4 23.78 -11.24 -34.69
N PRO A 5 23.52 -11.57 -35.96
CA PRO A 5 23.37 -10.61 -37.06
C PRO A 5 21.89 -10.25 -37.30
N PHE A 6 21.22 -9.62 -36.34
CA PHE A 6 19.79 -9.27 -36.50
C PHE A 6 19.49 -7.77 -36.52
N PHE A 7 20.48 -6.92 -36.29
CA PHE A 7 20.26 -5.47 -36.09
C PHE A 7 20.55 -4.59 -37.32
N SER A 8 20.99 -5.14 -38.45
CA SER A 8 21.43 -4.33 -39.60
C SER A 8 20.37 -4.03 -40.67
N ASP A 9 19.22 -4.72 -40.68
CA ASP A 9 18.29 -4.66 -41.83
C ASP A 9 17.02 -3.80 -41.62
N ILE A 10 16.94 -3.00 -40.55
CA ILE A 10 15.76 -2.15 -40.30
C ILE A 10 15.86 -0.80 -41.04
N THR A 11 17.01 -0.45 -41.60
CA THR A 11 17.27 0.89 -42.15
C THR A 11 16.94 1.09 -43.63
N SER A 12 16.49 0.07 -44.36
CA SER A 12 16.14 0.22 -45.78
C SER A 12 14.81 -0.41 -46.10
N LEU A 13 13.71 0.36 -46.12
CA LEU A 13 12.51 0.02 -46.89
C LEU A 13 11.68 1.30 -47.14
N GLY A 14 12.00 1.96 -48.26
CA GLY A 14 11.08 2.59 -49.19
C GLY A 14 10.09 3.64 -48.67
N VAL A 15 10.49 4.91 -48.73
CA VAL A 15 9.56 6.05 -48.80
C VAL A 15 8.98 6.09 -50.22
N SER A 16 7.71 5.74 -50.39
CA SER A 16 6.92 6.09 -51.57
C SER A 16 6.01 7.26 -51.21
N SER A 17 6.42 8.47 -51.60
CA SER A 17 5.63 9.70 -51.47
C SER A 17 4.62 9.80 -52.62
N THR A 18 3.34 9.73 -52.30
CA THR A 18 2.28 10.33 -53.13
C THR A 18 1.53 11.31 -52.24
N ALA A 19 1.82 12.59 -52.43
CA ALA A 19 1.10 13.69 -51.82
C ALA A 19 -0.14 13.96 -52.67
N GLU A 20 -1.33 13.79 -52.09
CA GLU A 20 -2.55 14.42 -52.58
C GLU A 20 -3.44 14.82 -51.39
N ALA A 21 -3.96 16.04 -51.47
CA ALA A 21 -4.55 16.80 -50.39
C ALA A 21 -5.96 16.32 -49.99
N ARG A 22 -6.25 16.20 -48.69
CA ARG A 22 -7.60 16.44 -48.16
C ARG A 22 -7.62 16.76 -46.66
N ARG A 23 -8.39 17.81 -46.35
CA ARG A 23 -8.66 18.42 -45.04
C ARG A 23 -9.42 17.50 -44.08
N HIS A 24 -9.23 17.76 -42.79
CA HIS A 24 -10.05 17.42 -41.62
C HIS A 24 -10.57 15.97 -41.49
N SER A 25 -9.91 15.16 -40.67
CA SER A 25 -10.57 14.12 -39.86
C SER A 25 -9.72 13.81 -38.63
N SER A 26 -10.42 13.45 -37.56
CA SER A 26 -9.99 12.92 -36.26
C SER A 26 -8.60 12.27 -36.23
N ALA A 27 -7.90 12.39 -35.10
CA ALA A 27 -6.65 11.69 -34.78
C ALA A 27 -6.75 10.19 -35.10
N ALA A 28 -6.44 9.84 -36.35
CA ALA A 28 -6.56 8.49 -36.85
C ALA A 28 -5.37 7.72 -36.27
N SER A 29 -5.64 6.97 -35.20
CA SER A 29 -4.80 5.87 -34.74
C SER A 29 -4.35 5.06 -35.95
N ARG A 30 -3.08 5.25 -36.34
CA ARG A 30 -2.45 4.50 -37.43
C ARG A 30 -2.21 3.09 -36.89
N SER A 31 -3.15 2.19 -37.12
CA SER A 31 -3.01 0.78 -36.76
C SER A 31 -1.94 0.11 -37.63
N TYR A 32 -0.89 -0.44 -37.02
CA TYR A 32 0.16 -1.17 -37.72
C TYR A 32 -0.08 -2.68 -37.59
N TYR A 33 0.16 -3.43 -38.67
CA TYR A 33 0.04 -4.89 -38.66
C TYR A 33 1.39 -5.51 -38.29
N TYR A 34 1.50 -6.07 -37.08
CA TYR A 34 2.69 -6.80 -36.63
C TYR A 34 2.49 -8.30 -36.81
N ARG A 35 3.46 -8.99 -37.42
CA ARG A 35 3.46 -10.46 -37.55
C ARG A 35 4.23 -11.05 -36.38
N LEU A 36 3.52 -11.56 -35.38
CA LEU A 36 4.13 -12.27 -34.25
C LEU A 36 4.37 -13.74 -34.63
N LYS A 37 5.62 -14.18 -34.56
CA LYS A 37 5.99 -15.60 -34.68
C LYS A 37 6.00 -16.19 -33.26
N LEU A 38 4.90 -16.85 -32.88
CA LEU A 38 4.66 -17.31 -31.51
C LEU A 38 5.45 -18.58 -31.11
N PHE A 39 6.04 -19.32 -32.07
CA PHE A 39 6.69 -20.61 -31.78
C PHE A 39 8.10 -20.70 -32.41
N PRO A 40 9.15 -21.02 -31.63
CA PRO A 40 10.52 -21.15 -32.15
C PRO A 40 10.82 -22.51 -32.80
N SER A 41 9.85 -23.41 -32.92
CA SER A 41 10.08 -24.74 -33.49
C SER A 41 8.88 -25.23 -34.28
N LYS A 42 8.82 -24.81 -35.55
CA LYS A 42 8.46 -25.63 -36.72
C LYS A 42 8.37 -24.69 -37.92
N LYS A 43 9.20 -24.97 -38.93
CA LYS A 43 9.18 -24.30 -40.23
C LYS A 43 7.75 -24.34 -40.75
N SER A 44 7.18 -23.16 -41.06
CA SER A 44 5.85 -22.97 -41.67
C SER A 44 4.62 -22.89 -40.73
N GLY A 45 4.64 -21.96 -39.78
CA GLY A 45 3.41 -21.44 -39.17
C GLY A 45 3.07 -20.05 -39.74
N LYS A 46 1.91 -19.89 -40.39
CA LYS A 46 1.40 -18.57 -40.81
C LYS A 46 1.26 -17.69 -39.56
N GLY A 47 2.17 -16.74 -39.38
CA GLY A 47 2.18 -15.85 -38.21
C GLY A 47 0.87 -15.06 -38.09
N ILE A 48 0.36 -14.93 -36.86
CA ILE A 48 -0.86 -14.19 -36.56
C ILE A 48 -0.58 -12.71 -36.84
N LYS A 49 -1.35 -12.12 -37.77
CA LYS A 49 -1.27 -10.68 -38.07
C LYS A 49 -2.05 -9.95 -36.99
N LEU A 50 -1.35 -9.45 -35.99
CA LEU A 50 -1.94 -8.67 -34.92
C LEU A 50 -1.96 -7.19 -35.36
N LYS A 51 -3.16 -6.65 -35.53
CA LYS A 51 -3.36 -5.23 -35.85
C LYS A 51 -3.37 -4.48 -34.52
N LEU A 52 -2.22 -3.97 -34.10
CA LEU A 52 -2.10 -3.20 -32.86
C LEU A 52 -1.64 -1.78 -33.17
N ASP A 53 -2.19 -0.82 -32.43
CA ASP A 53 -1.72 0.55 -32.46
C ASP A 53 -0.29 0.62 -31.89
N ARG A 54 0.52 1.59 -32.33
CA ARG A 54 1.89 1.80 -31.81
C ARG A 54 1.88 1.95 -30.29
N LEU A 55 0.83 2.57 -29.73
CA LEU A 55 0.61 2.72 -28.29
C LEU A 55 0.30 1.38 -27.59
N ALA A 56 -0.43 0.48 -28.25
CA ALA A 56 -0.76 -0.84 -27.72
C ALA A 56 0.44 -1.80 -27.80
N VAL A 57 1.28 -1.70 -28.83
CA VAL A 57 2.54 -2.44 -28.93
C VAL A 57 3.56 -1.90 -27.95
N ALA A 58 3.65 -0.58 -27.80
CA ALA A 58 4.42 0.04 -26.74
C ALA A 58 3.92 -0.47 -25.39
N ALA A 59 2.64 -0.40 -25.03
CA ALA A 59 2.15 -0.95 -23.76
C ALA A 59 2.41 -2.47 -23.56
N LEU A 60 2.45 -3.25 -24.64
CA LEU A 60 2.74 -4.69 -24.59
C LEU A 60 4.24 -4.99 -24.38
N PHE A 61 5.13 -4.15 -24.92
CA PHE A 61 6.60 -4.28 -24.83
C PHE A 61 7.27 -3.33 -23.84
N ASP A 62 6.56 -2.31 -23.36
CA ASP A 62 6.95 -1.35 -22.32
C ASP A 62 6.71 -1.97 -20.93
N ARG A 63 6.97 -3.27 -20.83
CA ARG A 63 7.16 -3.96 -19.58
C ARG A 63 8.61 -3.82 -19.14
N ASN A 64 9.11 -2.59 -19.10
CA ASN A 64 10.17 -2.23 -18.18
C ASN A 64 9.60 -2.15 -16.76
N ASN A 65 8.91 -3.22 -16.31
CA ASN A 65 8.63 -3.39 -14.89
C ASN A 65 9.97 -3.74 -14.27
N SER A 66 10.55 -2.77 -13.58
CA SER A 66 11.76 -2.98 -12.80
C SER A 66 11.63 -4.25 -11.95
N ILE A 67 12.74 -4.96 -11.73
CA ILE A 67 12.78 -6.14 -10.85
C ILE A 67 12.13 -5.82 -9.49
N LEU A 68 12.26 -4.57 -9.01
CA LEU A 68 11.63 -4.06 -7.80
C LEU A 68 10.10 -4.14 -7.83
N SER A 69 9.45 -3.78 -8.95
CA SER A 69 8.00 -3.89 -9.11
C SER A 69 7.55 -5.35 -9.03
N CYS A 70 8.29 -6.27 -9.64
CA CYS A 70 7.99 -7.71 -9.55
C CYS A 70 8.15 -8.24 -8.12
N VAL A 71 9.23 -7.87 -7.42
CA VAL A 71 9.44 -8.25 -6.02
C VAL A 71 8.31 -7.70 -5.14
N PHE A 72 7.91 -6.46 -5.35
CA PHE A 72 6.79 -5.84 -4.64
C PHE A 72 5.47 -6.58 -4.88
N ASP A 73 5.17 -6.95 -6.13
CA ASP A 73 3.98 -7.76 -6.47
C ASP A 73 3.95 -9.08 -5.70
N VAL A 74 5.09 -9.79 -5.64
CA VAL A 74 5.20 -11.07 -4.94
C VAL A 74 4.99 -10.89 -3.44
N ILE A 75 5.65 -9.91 -2.82
CA ILE A 75 5.49 -9.62 -1.38
C ILE A 75 4.04 -9.29 -1.06
N LEU A 76 3.41 -8.45 -1.88
CA LEU A 76 2.03 -8.04 -1.68
C LEU A 76 1.06 -9.21 -1.86
N ALA A 77 1.27 -10.05 -2.88
CA ALA A 77 0.47 -11.25 -3.11
C ALA A 77 0.58 -12.26 -1.93
N VAL A 78 1.80 -12.49 -1.43
CA VAL A 78 2.03 -13.34 -0.26
C VAL A 78 1.36 -12.73 0.98
N SER A 79 1.43 -11.41 1.15
CA SER A 79 0.79 -10.71 2.28
C SER A 79 -0.73 -10.84 2.24
N VAL A 80 -1.35 -10.61 1.07
CA VAL A 80 -2.79 -10.78 0.87
C VAL A 80 -3.20 -12.23 1.14
N ALA A 81 -2.48 -13.20 0.59
CA ALA A 81 -2.78 -14.63 0.78
C ALA A 81 -2.62 -15.07 2.24
N GLY A 82 -1.54 -14.63 2.91
CA GLY A 82 -1.27 -14.92 4.31
C GLY A 82 -2.32 -14.31 5.25
N LEU A 83 -2.69 -13.04 5.02
CA LEU A 83 -3.73 -12.36 5.78
C LEU A 83 -5.11 -12.97 5.54
N ALA A 84 -5.45 -13.30 4.29
CA ALA A 84 -6.71 -13.96 3.97
C ALA A 84 -6.80 -15.34 4.65
N GLY A 85 -5.74 -16.15 4.59
CA GLY A 85 -5.68 -17.43 5.29
C GLY A 85 -5.79 -17.29 6.82
N SER A 86 -5.14 -16.27 7.38
CA SER A 86 -5.21 -15.98 8.81
C SER A 86 -6.63 -15.59 9.25
N LEU A 87 -7.30 -14.71 8.49
CA LEU A 87 -8.68 -14.28 8.75
C LEU A 87 -9.68 -15.46 8.63
N LEU A 88 -9.48 -16.34 7.66
CA LEU A 88 -10.30 -17.55 7.49
C LEU A 88 -10.15 -18.52 8.68
N THR A 89 -8.94 -18.66 9.22
CA THR A 89 -8.67 -19.53 10.36
C THR A 89 -9.36 -19.04 11.64
N ARG A 90 -9.59 -17.72 11.76
CA ARG A 90 -10.29 -17.11 12.91
C ARG A 90 -11.82 -17.29 12.88
N SER A 91 -12.39 -17.88 11.82
CA SER A 91 -13.85 -18.11 11.68
C SER A 91 -14.74 -16.86 11.87
N ILE A 92 -14.18 -15.67 11.61
CA ILE A 92 -14.89 -14.38 11.74
C ILE A 92 -16.00 -14.27 10.69
N PHE A 93 -15.76 -14.79 9.49
CA PHE A 93 -16.73 -14.76 8.39
C PHE A 93 -17.46 -16.10 8.29
N ASN A 94 -18.79 -16.08 8.47
CA ASN A 94 -19.66 -17.24 8.41
C ASN A 94 -20.76 -17.09 7.34
N GLY A 95 -21.14 -18.20 6.69
CA GLY A 95 -22.22 -18.26 5.71
C GLY A 95 -22.01 -17.33 4.50
N LEU A 96 -22.94 -16.40 4.27
CA LEU A 96 -22.88 -15.45 3.14
C LEU A 96 -21.67 -14.50 3.21
N SER A 97 -21.26 -14.10 4.42
CA SER A 97 -20.11 -13.21 4.60
C SER A 97 -18.80 -13.85 4.13
N LEU A 98 -18.67 -15.18 4.21
CA LEU A 98 -17.51 -15.92 3.71
C LEU A 98 -17.43 -15.87 2.18
N ILE A 99 -18.58 -15.98 1.51
CA ILE A 99 -18.66 -15.88 0.04
C ILE A 99 -18.31 -14.46 -0.41
N LEU A 100 -18.85 -13.44 0.27
CA LEU A 100 -18.50 -12.05 0.01
C LEU A 100 -17.01 -11.79 0.25
N PHE A 101 -16.45 -12.32 1.33
CA PHE A 101 -15.03 -12.21 1.63
C PHE A 101 -14.16 -12.81 0.51
N ALA A 102 -14.53 -14.00 0.00
CA ALA A 102 -13.83 -14.60 -1.13
C ALA A 102 -13.87 -13.73 -2.39
N ILE A 103 -15.01 -13.06 -2.66
CA ILE A 103 -15.12 -12.07 -3.76
C ILE A 103 -14.21 -10.87 -3.51
N VAL A 104 -14.12 -10.36 -2.28
CA VAL A 104 -13.18 -9.28 -1.93
C VAL A 104 -11.75 -9.70 -2.23
N VAL A 105 -11.31 -10.85 -1.73
CA VAL A 105 -9.95 -11.38 -1.94
C VAL A 105 -9.66 -11.63 -3.42
N ALA A 106 -10.64 -12.11 -4.19
CA ALA A 106 -10.49 -12.23 -5.64
C ALA A 106 -10.37 -10.84 -6.31
N GLY A 107 -11.12 -9.85 -5.82
CA GLY A 107 -11.14 -8.48 -6.33
C GLY A 107 -9.92 -7.61 -5.98
N THR A 108 -9.02 -8.08 -5.11
CA THR A 108 -7.77 -7.36 -4.77
C THR A 108 -6.67 -7.51 -5.83
N HIS A 109 -6.94 -8.15 -6.96
CA HIS A 109 -5.97 -8.20 -8.05
C HIS A 109 -5.66 -6.78 -8.56
N PRO A 110 -4.37 -6.46 -8.81
CA PRO A 110 -3.97 -5.12 -9.22
C PRO A 110 -4.66 -4.75 -10.53
N ASP A 111 -5.36 -3.61 -10.51
CA ASP A 111 -6.13 -3.15 -11.65
C ASP A 111 -5.16 -2.70 -12.75
N ALA A 112 -5.37 -3.14 -13.98
CA ALA A 112 -4.57 -2.70 -15.11
C ALA A 112 -4.93 -1.25 -15.41
N ALA A 113 -4.23 -0.31 -14.75
CA ALA A 113 -4.47 1.12 -14.92
C ALA A 113 -4.44 1.48 -16.41
N SER A 114 -5.59 1.92 -16.93
CA SER A 114 -5.75 2.36 -18.31
C SER A 114 -4.91 3.62 -18.57
N PRO A 115 -4.14 3.70 -19.68
CA PRO A 115 -3.05 4.65 -19.87
C PRO A 115 -3.55 6.03 -20.33
N ILE A 116 -4.54 6.60 -19.65
CA ILE A 116 -5.20 7.84 -20.10
C ILE A 116 -4.77 9.06 -19.29
N HIS A 117 -4.30 8.91 -18.05
CA HIS A 117 -3.76 10.01 -17.25
C HIS A 117 -2.53 9.59 -16.43
N GLY A 118 -1.55 10.51 -16.32
CA GLY A 118 -0.23 10.39 -15.69
C GLY A 118 0.04 9.14 -14.84
N PHE A 119 0.98 8.30 -15.31
CA PHE A 119 1.27 6.97 -14.78
C PHE A 119 1.87 6.99 -13.36
N ASN A 120 1.03 7.03 -12.32
CA ASN A 120 1.43 6.69 -10.96
C ASN A 120 1.16 5.19 -10.72
N TRP A 121 2.16 4.35 -11.04
CA TRP A 121 2.05 2.89 -10.97
C TRP A 121 1.56 2.38 -9.60
N ILE A 122 1.84 3.11 -8.52
CA ILE A 122 1.40 2.79 -7.16
C ILE A 122 -0.13 2.76 -6.99
N VAL A 123 -0.89 3.48 -7.84
CA VAL A 123 -2.37 3.57 -7.74
C VAL A 123 -3.01 2.23 -8.06
N ALA A 124 -2.41 1.44 -8.97
CA ALA A 124 -2.86 0.09 -9.30
C ALA A 124 -2.82 -0.88 -8.11
N TYR A 125 -2.00 -0.57 -7.09
CA TYR A 125 -1.81 -1.39 -5.88
C TYR A 125 -2.68 -0.98 -4.70
N SER A 126 -3.53 0.03 -4.87
CA SER A 126 -4.42 0.51 -3.81
C SER A 126 -5.29 -0.61 -3.21
N ARG A 127 -6.00 -1.38 -4.06
CA ARG A 127 -6.90 -2.45 -3.64
C ARG A 127 -6.26 -3.47 -2.69
N PRO A 128 -5.14 -4.13 -3.07
CA PRO A 128 -4.48 -5.09 -2.17
C PRO A 128 -3.88 -4.43 -0.92
N VAL A 129 -3.38 -3.19 -1.00
CA VAL A 129 -2.84 -2.48 0.17
C VAL A 129 -3.92 -2.18 1.21
N PHE A 130 -5.08 -1.66 0.79
CA PHE A 130 -6.19 -1.39 1.70
C PHE A 130 -6.76 -2.67 2.32
N PHE A 131 -6.84 -3.76 1.54
CA PHE A 131 -7.21 -5.07 2.08
C PHE A 131 -6.22 -5.54 3.15
N CYS A 132 -4.91 -5.42 2.90
CA CYS A 132 -3.89 -5.80 3.87
C CYS A 132 -4.00 -4.97 5.15
N LEU A 133 -4.18 -3.65 5.02
CA LEU A 133 -4.26 -2.73 6.15
C LEU A 133 -5.49 -3.01 7.02
N LEU A 134 -6.68 -3.08 6.42
CA LEU A 134 -7.91 -3.38 7.15
C LEU A 134 -7.91 -4.80 7.71
N GLY A 135 -7.42 -5.78 6.94
CA GLY A 135 -7.30 -7.17 7.39
C GLY A 135 -6.36 -7.33 8.58
N LEU A 136 -5.22 -6.62 8.58
CA LEU A 136 -4.30 -6.58 9.73
C LEU A 136 -4.97 -5.96 10.96
N ILE A 137 -5.70 -4.85 10.79
CA ILE A 137 -6.42 -4.21 11.91
C ILE A 137 -7.46 -5.17 12.50
N VAL A 138 -8.25 -5.85 11.66
CA VAL A 138 -9.22 -6.87 12.12
C VAL A 138 -8.52 -7.98 12.90
N LEU A 139 -7.38 -8.48 12.43
CA LEU A 139 -6.61 -9.51 13.14
C LEU A 139 -6.06 -9.02 14.48
N LEU A 140 -5.56 -7.79 14.56
CA LEU A 140 -5.05 -7.22 15.80
C LEU A 140 -6.17 -7.05 16.84
N ILE A 141 -7.34 -6.59 16.40
CA ILE A 141 -8.52 -6.47 17.27
C ILE A 141 -9.00 -7.85 17.73
N ASP A 142 -9.01 -8.86 16.85
CA ASP A 142 -9.38 -10.23 17.22
C ASP A 142 -8.43 -10.84 18.26
N VAL A 143 -7.12 -10.58 18.13
CA VAL A 143 -6.12 -10.99 19.14
C VAL A 143 -6.36 -10.28 20.48
N ALA A 144 -6.63 -8.97 20.46
CA ALA A 144 -6.93 -8.22 21.68
C ALA A 144 -8.22 -8.70 22.34
N TRP A 145 -9.26 -9.00 21.56
CA TRP A 145 -10.50 -9.59 22.05
C TRP A 145 -10.26 -10.95 22.70
N TRP A 146 -9.39 -11.80 22.14
CA TRP A 146 -9.08 -13.09 22.74
C TRP A 146 -8.39 -12.94 24.11
N ASP A 147 -7.52 -11.96 24.27
CA ASP A 147 -6.83 -11.67 25.54
C ASP A 147 -7.81 -11.17 26.61
N HIS A 148 -8.73 -10.28 26.25
CA HIS A 148 -9.75 -9.73 27.17
C HIS A 148 -10.95 -10.67 27.41
N GLY A 149 -11.34 -11.47 26.43
CA GLY A 149 -12.50 -12.37 26.50
C GLY A 149 -12.27 -13.61 27.37
N LEU A 150 -11.02 -13.97 27.64
CA LEU A 150 -10.67 -15.02 28.61
C LEU A 150 -10.78 -14.54 30.06
N ALA A 151 -10.71 -13.23 30.29
CA ALA A 151 -10.71 -12.61 31.63
C ALA A 151 -12.12 -12.25 32.14
N GLU A 152 -13.08 -12.01 31.25
CA GLU A 152 -14.45 -11.62 31.59
C GLU A 152 -15.45 -12.67 31.08
N THR A 153 -16.41 -13.09 31.91
CA THR A 153 -17.56 -13.89 31.45
C THR A 153 -18.38 -13.05 30.48
N VAL A 154 -18.16 -13.26 29.17
CA VAL A 154 -18.78 -12.49 28.09
C VAL A 154 -20.30 -12.62 28.16
N ILE A 155 -20.98 -11.56 28.57
CA ILE A 155 -22.42 -11.40 28.38
C ILE A 155 -22.59 -10.98 26.92
N ALA A 156 -23.42 -11.70 26.16
CA ALA A 156 -23.71 -11.36 24.77
C ALA A 156 -24.20 -9.91 24.66
N TRP A 157 -23.74 -9.20 23.61
CA TRP A 157 -24.10 -7.80 23.37
C TRP A 157 -25.61 -7.64 23.18
N GLU A 158 -26.27 -7.05 24.17
CA GLU A 158 -27.68 -6.67 24.11
C GLU A 158 -27.75 -5.15 23.89
N TRP A 159 -28.32 -4.72 22.76
CA TRP A 159 -28.44 -3.29 22.41
C TRP A 159 -29.37 -2.56 23.40
N ASN A 160 -28.82 -2.13 24.53
CA ASN A 160 -29.52 -1.35 25.55
C ASN A 160 -28.73 -0.08 25.88
N PRO A 161 -29.16 1.10 25.38
CA PRO A 161 -28.49 2.38 25.63
C PRO A 161 -28.32 2.73 27.12
N TYR A 162 -29.18 2.20 27.99
CA TYR A 162 -29.15 2.46 29.43
C TYR A 162 -28.11 1.63 30.19
N ARG A 163 -27.55 0.56 29.59
CA ARG A 163 -26.54 -0.30 30.21
C ARG A 163 -25.12 0.01 29.77
N LEU A 164 -24.90 1.08 28.98
CA LEU A 164 -23.61 1.44 28.39
C LEU A 164 -22.46 1.55 29.41
N GLY A 165 -22.75 1.96 30.66
CA GLY A 165 -21.77 2.02 31.75
C GLY A 165 -21.44 0.68 32.43
N SER A 166 -22.14 -0.40 32.08
CA SER A 166 -21.97 -1.77 32.62
C SER A 166 -21.61 -2.79 31.53
N VAL A 167 -21.31 -2.31 30.33
CA VAL A 167 -20.90 -3.13 29.20
C VAL A 167 -19.48 -3.63 29.46
N ALA A 168 -19.30 -4.95 29.37
CA ALA A 168 -17.99 -5.59 29.47
C ALA A 168 -17.05 -5.03 28.41
N SER A 169 -15.83 -4.68 28.80
CA SER A 169 -14.83 -4.06 27.92
C SER A 169 -14.58 -4.93 26.68
N ALA A 170 -14.62 -6.24 26.87
CA ALA A 170 -14.57 -7.20 25.81
C ALA A 170 -15.65 -6.86 24.75
N SER A 171 -16.94 -6.82 25.12
CA SER A 171 -18.04 -6.80 24.14
C SER A 171 -18.03 -5.59 23.20
N VAL A 172 -17.42 -4.48 23.65
CA VAL A 172 -17.13 -3.32 22.80
C VAL A 172 -16.07 -3.66 21.75
N ILE A 173 -15.01 -4.38 22.12
CA ILE A 173 -13.94 -4.82 21.21
C ILE A 173 -14.52 -5.78 20.14
N GLU A 174 -15.43 -6.67 20.52
CA GLU A 174 -16.14 -7.54 19.57
C GLU A 174 -16.98 -6.72 18.58
N ALA A 175 -17.76 -5.75 19.04
CA ALA A 175 -18.54 -4.88 18.16
C ALA A 175 -17.65 -4.09 17.18
N ILE A 176 -16.49 -3.60 17.65
CA ILE A 176 -15.51 -2.91 16.80
C ILE A 176 -14.90 -3.89 15.79
N ARG A 177 -14.56 -5.12 16.18
CA ARG A 177 -14.06 -6.17 15.28
C ARG A 177 -15.05 -6.44 14.15
N ASP A 178 -16.33 -6.62 14.48
CA ASP A 178 -17.38 -6.97 13.53
C ASP A 178 -17.70 -5.78 12.60
N LEU A 179 -17.65 -4.55 13.11
CA LEU A 179 -17.71 -3.34 12.29
C LEU A 179 -16.56 -3.29 11.28
N MET A 180 -15.33 -3.51 11.74
CA MET A 180 -14.15 -3.51 10.86
C MET A 180 -14.18 -4.65 9.84
N ALA A 181 -14.63 -5.84 10.23
CA ALA A 181 -14.83 -6.97 9.33
C ALA A 181 -15.90 -6.65 8.26
N THR A 182 -16.98 -5.96 8.65
CA THR A 182 -18.00 -5.49 7.70
C THR A 182 -17.42 -4.45 6.73
N LEU A 183 -16.56 -3.54 7.19
CA LEU A 183 -15.88 -2.58 6.31
C LEU A 183 -14.96 -3.27 5.30
N VAL A 184 -14.29 -4.38 5.66
CA VAL A 184 -13.51 -5.20 4.71
C VAL A 184 -14.43 -5.78 3.63
N LEU A 185 -15.63 -6.26 3.98
CA LEU A 185 -16.59 -6.80 3.02
C LEU A 185 -17.15 -5.71 2.08
N LEU A 186 -17.28 -4.48 2.57
CA LEU A 186 -17.75 -3.33 1.79
C LEU A 186 -16.65 -2.69 0.93
N LEU A 187 -15.40 -3.16 1.05
CA LEU A 187 -14.25 -2.60 0.33
C LEU A 187 -14.45 -2.52 -1.20
N PRO A 188 -15.00 -3.54 -1.89
CA PRO A 188 -15.27 -3.44 -3.33
C PRO A 188 -16.24 -2.30 -3.65
N ILE A 189 -17.28 -2.12 -2.83
CA ILE A 189 -18.26 -1.04 -3.00
C ILE A 189 -17.59 0.31 -2.76
N ALA A 190 -16.78 0.43 -1.71
CA ALA A 190 -16.03 1.65 -1.41
C ALA A 190 -15.11 2.08 -2.56
N PHE A 191 -14.44 1.13 -3.21
CA PHE A 191 -13.65 1.40 -4.41
C PHE A 191 -14.48 1.80 -5.62
N THR A 192 -15.64 1.17 -5.85
CA THR A 192 -16.53 1.56 -6.97
C THR A 192 -17.09 2.98 -6.82
N LEU A 193 -17.31 3.41 -5.58
CA LEU A 193 -17.80 4.77 -5.28
C LEU A 193 -16.68 5.81 -5.23
N GLY A 194 -15.40 5.39 -5.33
CA GLY A 194 -14.26 6.29 -5.20
C GLY A 194 -14.13 6.94 -3.83
N LEU A 195 -14.65 6.29 -2.77
CA LEU A 195 -14.64 6.82 -1.40
C LEU A 195 -13.23 6.83 -0.76
N LEU A 196 -12.33 5.98 -1.25
CA LEU A 196 -11.00 5.81 -0.67
C LEU A 196 -9.96 6.72 -1.35
N PRO A 197 -9.11 7.40 -0.57
CA PRO A 197 -8.02 8.21 -1.11
C PRO A 197 -6.96 7.34 -1.80
N GLN A 198 -6.17 7.95 -2.67
CA GLN A 198 -4.99 7.29 -3.25
C GLN A 198 -3.98 6.90 -2.15
N VAL A 199 -3.26 5.80 -2.34
CA VAL A 199 -2.29 5.27 -1.33
C VAL A 199 -1.26 6.30 -0.94
N ASN A 200 -0.73 7.09 -1.89
CA ASN A 200 0.27 8.12 -1.57
C ASN A 200 -0.31 9.20 -0.64
N THR A 201 -1.53 9.65 -0.90
CA THR A 201 -2.22 10.66 -0.09
C THR A 201 -2.58 10.10 1.28
N MET A 202 -3.04 8.85 1.33
CA MET A 202 -3.33 8.15 2.57
C MET A 202 -2.07 8.03 3.43
N LEU A 203 -0.97 7.54 2.85
CA LEU A 203 0.30 7.37 3.56
C LEU A 203 0.87 8.70 4.05
N LEU A 204 0.78 9.77 3.23
CA LEU A 204 1.16 11.12 3.65
C LEU A 204 0.37 11.53 4.90
N HIS A 205 -0.95 11.44 4.87
CA HIS A 205 -1.77 11.83 6.01
C HIS A 205 -1.55 10.94 7.23
N VAL A 206 -1.37 9.63 7.07
CA VAL A 206 -1.04 8.75 8.22
C VAL A 206 0.29 9.15 8.83
N MET A 207 1.31 9.41 8.02
CA MET A 207 2.61 9.87 8.49
C MET A 207 2.51 11.21 9.22
N GLU A 208 1.75 12.16 8.67
CA GLU A 208 1.46 13.43 9.34
C GLU A 208 0.73 13.22 10.67
N GLN A 209 -0.26 12.33 10.71
CA GLN A 209 -1.02 12.07 11.94
C GLN A 209 -0.14 11.46 13.04
N VAL A 210 0.75 10.53 12.68
CA VAL A 210 1.73 9.99 13.62
C VAL A 210 2.67 11.10 14.10
N GLU A 211 3.18 11.94 13.20
CA GLU A 211 4.09 13.03 13.57
C GLU A 211 3.42 14.05 14.51
N MET A 212 2.17 14.45 14.23
CA MET A 212 1.42 15.38 15.06
C MET A 212 1.03 14.79 16.42
N HIS A 213 0.54 13.54 16.44
CA HIS A 213 0.02 12.94 17.68
C HIS A 213 1.11 12.38 18.59
N VAL A 214 2.17 11.80 18.03
CA VAL A 214 3.23 11.17 18.81
C VAL A 214 4.34 12.16 19.14
N PHE A 215 4.74 12.99 18.18
CA PHE A 215 5.90 13.88 18.31
C PHE A 215 5.54 15.36 18.41
N GLY A 216 4.27 15.73 18.16
CA GLY A 216 3.82 17.12 18.21
C GLY A 216 4.33 17.97 17.04
N GLY A 217 4.64 17.35 15.89
CA GLY A 217 5.18 18.07 14.73
C GLY A 217 4.13 18.76 13.86
N THR A 218 4.57 19.32 12.73
CA THR A 218 3.72 20.07 11.80
C THR A 218 3.40 19.30 10.52
N ALA A 219 2.39 19.76 9.77
CA ALA A 219 2.01 19.19 8.48
C ALA A 219 3.16 19.21 7.45
N CYS A 220 3.15 18.25 6.52
CA CYS A 220 4.16 18.03 5.49
C CYS A 220 3.53 18.07 4.09
N PHE A 221 4.17 18.76 3.13
CA PHE A 221 3.61 18.90 1.78
C PHE A 221 3.91 17.73 0.83
N SER A 222 4.79 16.80 1.21
CA SER A 222 5.16 15.67 0.37
C SER A 222 5.52 14.43 1.18
N LEU A 223 5.37 13.25 0.57
CA LEU A 223 5.67 11.98 1.19
C LEU A 223 7.15 11.87 1.61
N ILE A 224 8.08 12.36 0.79
CA ILE A 224 9.52 12.34 1.11
C ILE A 224 9.81 13.24 2.32
N SER A 225 9.17 14.42 2.39
CA SER A 225 9.28 15.32 3.54
C SER A 225 8.76 14.66 4.81
N ALA A 226 7.60 14.00 4.74
CA ALA A 226 7.02 13.28 5.86
C ALA A 226 7.95 12.15 6.35
N CYS A 227 8.56 11.39 5.45
CA CYS A 227 9.55 10.36 5.80
C CYS A 227 10.78 10.94 6.51
N ILE A 228 11.36 12.02 5.99
CA ILE A 228 12.54 12.66 6.59
C ILE A 228 12.19 13.21 7.97
N GLN A 229 11.03 13.85 8.10
CA GLN A 229 10.56 14.44 9.35
C GLN A 229 10.35 13.37 10.42
N LEU A 230 9.61 12.31 10.11
CA LEU A 230 9.43 11.17 11.01
C LEU A 230 10.75 10.51 11.39
N THR A 231 11.69 10.39 10.44
CA THR A 231 13.02 9.82 10.72
C THR A 231 13.79 10.68 11.73
N LYS A 232 13.75 12.01 11.57
CA LYS A 232 14.38 12.94 12.51
C LYS A 232 13.76 12.85 13.90
N SER A 233 12.44 12.82 13.99
CA SER A 233 11.71 12.72 15.27
C SER A 233 11.94 11.38 15.96
N LEU A 234 11.99 10.28 15.19
CA LEU A 234 12.31 8.95 15.72
C LEU A 234 13.77 8.88 16.22
N LEU A 235 14.73 9.45 15.48
CA LEU A 235 16.13 9.50 15.91
C LEU A 235 16.30 10.32 17.19
N ALA A 236 15.63 11.47 17.28
CA ALA A 236 15.62 12.29 18.48
C ALA A 236 15.03 11.53 19.68
N PHE A 237 13.88 10.88 19.49
CA PHE A 237 13.25 10.06 20.51
C PHE A 237 14.14 8.89 20.95
N ALA A 238 14.77 8.18 20.01
CA ALA A 238 15.68 7.09 20.30
C ALA A 238 16.92 7.55 21.08
N LEU A 239 17.54 8.67 20.68
CA LEU A 239 18.69 9.26 21.38
C LEU A 239 18.32 9.61 22.83
N LEU A 240 17.19 10.29 23.03
CA LEU A 240 16.72 10.68 24.36
C LEU A 240 16.34 9.47 25.20
N SER A 241 15.66 8.49 24.62
CA SER A 241 15.29 7.24 25.30
C SER A 241 16.53 6.46 25.74
N LEU A 242 17.56 6.37 24.88
CA LEU A 242 18.82 5.73 25.22
C LEU A 242 19.54 6.44 26.36
N LEU A 243 19.68 7.76 26.29
CA LEU A 243 20.30 8.56 27.35
C LEU A 243 19.53 8.45 28.68
N ALA A 244 18.20 8.47 28.64
CA ALA A 244 17.36 8.27 29.81
C ALA A 244 17.57 6.87 30.42
N HIS A 245 17.66 5.83 29.57
CA HIS A 245 17.90 4.46 30.02
C HIS A 245 19.29 4.29 30.63
N PHE A 246 20.32 4.90 30.04
CA PHE A 246 21.67 4.92 30.60
C PHE A 246 21.72 5.67 31.94
N ALA A 247 21.06 6.82 32.04
CA ALA A 247 20.96 7.59 33.29
C ALA A 247 20.28 6.78 34.40
N HIS A 248 19.25 5.99 34.06
CA HIS A 248 18.54 5.15 35.02
C HIS A 248 19.37 3.95 35.49
N ARG A 249 20.17 3.34 34.60
CA ARG A 249 20.99 2.17 34.95
C ARG A 249 22.18 2.47 35.85
N ASP A 250 22.78 3.66 35.75
CA ASP A 250 24.01 3.96 36.46
C ASP A 250 23.76 4.08 37.98
N HIS A 251 22.79 4.90 38.40
CA HIS A 251 22.50 5.12 39.82
C HIS A 251 21.00 5.40 40.09
N PRO A 252 20.20 4.37 40.39
CA PRO A 252 18.74 4.51 40.55
C PRO A 252 18.28 5.29 41.80
N HIS A 253 19.17 5.54 42.79
CA HIS A 253 18.81 6.17 44.08
C HIS A 253 19.64 7.42 44.44
N SER A 254 20.55 7.86 43.56
CA SER A 254 21.37 9.05 43.80
C SER A 254 20.78 10.26 43.08
N THR A 255 20.64 11.38 43.79
CA THR A 255 20.11 12.65 43.24
C THR A 255 21.12 13.42 42.38
N GLN A 256 22.40 13.04 42.42
CA GLN A 256 23.47 13.63 41.61
C GLN A 256 23.94 12.65 40.53
N ASN A 257 23.25 12.64 39.38
CA ASN A 257 23.65 11.86 38.21
C ASN A 257 24.09 12.80 37.08
N VAL A 258 25.38 12.79 36.75
CA VAL A 258 25.95 13.58 35.63
C VAL A 258 25.31 13.18 34.28
N ILE A 259 24.94 11.91 34.13
CA ILE A 259 24.25 11.42 32.92
C ILE A 259 22.83 11.98 32.84
N PHE A 260 22.17 12.20 33.97
CA PHE A 260 20.84 12.81 34.00
C PHE A 260 20.89 14.30 33.60
N SER A 261 21.89 15.05 34.07
CA SER A 261 22.07 16.43 33.63
C SER A 261 22.48 16.53 32.16
N ALA A 262 23.31 15.59 31.67
CA ALA A 262 23.63 15.46 30.25
C ALA A 262 22.37 15.15 29.41
N PHE A 263 21.52 14.23 29.87
CA PHE A 263 20.23 13.96 29.24
C PHE A 263 19.37 15.22 29.15
N ALA A 264 19.22 15.98 30.24
CA ALA A 264 18.44 17.22 30.25
C ALA A 264 19.02 18.27 29.28
N ALA A 265 20.35 18.42 29.24
CA ALA A 265 21.02 19.34 28.31
C ALA A 265 20.81 18.95 26.84
N VAL A 266 20.94 17.65 26.52
CA VAL A 266 20.69 17.13 25.17
C VAL A 266 19.21 17.26 24.81
N ALA A 267 18.29 17.00 25.73
CA ALA A 267 16.85 17.18 25.51
C ALA A 267 16.54 18.64 25.11
N VAL A 268 17.03 19.62 25.86
CA VAL A 268 16.83 21.04 25.54
C VAL A 268 17.46 21.40 24.19
N SER A 269 18.68 20.93 23.91
CA SER A 269 19.36 21.19 22.64
C SER A 269 18.61 20.59 21.45
N VAL A 270 18.20 19.33 21.54
CA VAL A 270 17.44 18.62 20.49
C VAL A 270 16.08 19.28 20.28
N SER A 271 15.36 19.64 21.34
CA SER A 271 14.09 20.39 21.23
C SER A 271 14.28 21.72 20.50
N PHE A 272 15.37 22.45 20.75
CA PHE A 272 15.67 23.70 20.04
C PHE A 272 15.95 23.47 18.55
N PHE A 273 16.75 22.45 18.21
CA PHE A 273 17.03 22.11 16.82
C PHE A 273 15.76 21.65 16.07
N LEU A 274 14.95 20.80 16.68
CA LEU A 274 13.70 20.33 16.10
C LEU A 274 12.72 21.49 15.90
N SER A 275 12.61 22.42 16.85
CA SER A 275 11.70 23.58 16.73
C SER A 275 12.06 24.52 15.58
N ARG A 276 13.33 24.62 15.18
CA ARG A 276 13.79 25.64 14.23
C ARG A 276 14.04 25.13 12.82
N TYR A 277 14.27 23.83 12.66
CA TYR A 277 14.58 23.19 11.39
C TYR A 277 13.45 22.24 10.95
N TYR A 278 12.21 22.76 10.98
CA TYR A 278 11.04 22.18 10.30
C TYR A 278 11.07 22.49 8.81
#